data_AF-A0A3B1CQN2-F1
#
_entry.id   AF-A0A3B1CQN2-F1
#
_cell.length_a   1.000
_cell.length_b   1.000
_cell.length_c   1.000
_cell.angle_alpha   90.00
_cell.angle_beta   90.00
_cell.angle_gamma   90.00
#
_symmetry.space_group_name_H-M   'P 1'
#
loop_
_entity.id
_entity.type
_entity.pdbx_description
1 polymer ?
#
loop_
_entity_poly.entity_id
_entity_poly.type
_entity_poly.pdbx_seq_one_letter_code
_entity_poly.pdbx_strand_id
1 'polypeptide(L)'
;MTCDFFYHLELFEIGIFPGRHSLKRLVYIFNMFYLFSLSLWVAGMFLLGILVEIMVRITLRDEPLMGSVIMNKIMDAYNVPIIYTCIGLMLAAEVIKFLVKKNSTVGLEHVVVTKRPYTKEVIFAIMIVLAIYMGSFLRPEMHRVDQLKKANPQDIKLQIQFDRFHSKFTWIYTVNMILGLSLFYIHGKEMVRFREDP
;
A
#
# COMPACT_ATOMS: atom_id res chain seq x y z
N MET A 1 -16.69 15.85 47.84
CA MET A 1 -17.02 14.65 47.04
C MET A 1 -16.49 14.86 45.62
N THR A 2 -15.17 14.98 45.43
CA THR A 2 -14.51 15.22 44.13
C THR A 2 -12.99 14.97 44.23
N CYS A 3 -12.54 13.93 44.94
CA CYS A 3 -11.10 13.58 44.99
C CYS A 3 -10.80 12.13 44.60
N ASP A 4 -11.78 11.24 44.50
CA ASP A 4 -11.53 9.82 44.21
C ASP A 4 -11.48 9.48 42.71
N PHE A 5 -11.84 10.41 41.82
CA PHE A 5 -11.83 10.16 40.37
C PHE A 5 -10.44 10.36 39.72
N PHE A 6 -9.53 11.10 40.37
CA PHE A 6 -8.22 11.41 39.80
C PHE A 6 -7.19 10.28 40.04
N TYR A 7 -7.28 9.58 41.18
CA TYR A 7 -6.39 8.46 41.48
C TYR A 7 -6.67 7.20 40.65
N HIS A 8 -7.89 7.04 40.15
CA HIS A 8 -8.23 5.91 39.27
C HIS A 8 -7.76 6.10 37.81
N LEU A 9 -7.44 7.33 37.39
CA LEU A 9 -6.91 7.59 36.04
C LEU A 9 -5.39 7.38 35.97
N GLU A 10 -4.64 7.69 37.03
CA GLU A 10 -3.19 7.43 37.08
C GLU A 10 -2.86 5.94 37.23
N LEU A 11 -3.72 5.15 37.88
CA LEU A 11 -3.55 3.69 37.97
C LEU A 11 -3.83 2.96 36.65
N PHE A 12 -4.47 3.61 35.67
CA PHE A 12 -4.64 3.05 34.32
C PHE A 12 -3.44 3.33 33.40
N GLU A 13 -2.57 4.29 33.74
CA GLU A 13 -1.36 4.60 32.96
C GLU A 13 -0.15 3.73 33.31
N ILE A 14 -0.16 3.02 34.44
CA ILE A 14 1.02 2.29 34.95
C ILE A 14 1.07 0.82 34.45
N GLY A 15 0.01 0.31 33.81
CA GLY A 15 -0.09 -1.10 33.38
C GLY A 15 0.20 -1.40 31.91
N ILE A 16 0.32 -0.39 31.03
CA ILE A 16 0.35 -0.60 29.56
C ILE A 16 1.67 -0.10 28.93
N PHE A 17 2.71 0.15 29.72
CA PHE A 17 4.05 0.39 29.19
C PHE A 17 4.89 -0.86 29.36
N PRO A 18 4.97 -1.73 28.33
CA PRO A 18 5.81 -2.90 28.44
C PRO A 18 7.25 -2.39 28.47
N GLY A 19 8.11 -2.98 29.33
CA GLY A 19 9.46 -2.46 29.61
C GLY A 19 10.28 -2.12 28.34
N ARG A 20 11.35 -1.33 28.47
CA ARG A 20 12.16 -0.79 27.34
C ARG A 20 12.46 -1.80 26.21
N HIS A 21 12.67 -3.07 26.54
CA HIS A 21 12.86 -4.17 25.59
C HIS A 21 11.60 -4.51 24.78
N SER A 22 10.44 -4.49 25.41
CA SER A 22 9.15 -4.81 24.82
C SER A 22 8.64 -3.73 23.87
N LEU A 23 8.91 -2.45 24.15
CA LEU A 23 8.63 -1.35 23.21
C LEU A 23 9.47 -1.45 21.93
N LYS A 24 10.78 -1.74 22.06
CA LYS A 24 11.64 -2.00 20.90
C LYS A 24 11.12 -3.19 20.08
N ARG A 25 10.69 -4.26 20.74
CA ARG A 25 10.11 -5.44 20.10
C ARG A 25 8.78 -5.12 19.39
N LEU A 26 7.94 -4.27 19.98
CA LEU A 26 6.69 -3.81 19.39
C LEU A 26 6.95 -2.99 18.11
N VAL A 27 7.85 -2.01 18.17
CA VAL A 27 8.24 -1.21 16.99
C VAL A 27 8.81 -2.12 15.89
N TYR A 28 9.65 -3.10 16.24
CA TYR A 28 10.20 -4.07 15.29
C TYR A 28 9.10 -4.91 14.60
N ILE A 29 8.11 -5.39 15.35
CA ILE A 29 6.99 -6.17 14.79
C ILE A 29 6.18 -5.32 13.81
N PHE A 30 5.83 -4.08 14.16
CA PHE A 30 5.09 -3.19 13.26
C PHE A 30 5.90 -2.79 12.03
N ASN A 31 7.20 -2.64 12.20
CA ASN A 31 8.15 -2.50 11.10
C ASN A 31 8.07 -3.70 10.14
N MET A 32 8.12 -4.93 10.66
CA MET A 32 8.01 -6.13 9.82
C MET A 32 6.66 -6.20 9.10
N PHE A 33 5.56 -5.81 9.75
CA PHE A 33 4.26 -5.69 9.09
C PHE A 33 4.25 -4.63 7.97
N TYR A 34 4.95 -3.52 8.16
CA TYR A 34 5.12 -2.50 7.11
C TYR A 34 5.85 -3.08 5.89
N LEU A 35 6.99 -3.75 6.09
CA LEU A 35 7.74 -4.39 4.99
C LEU A 35 6.95 -5.49 4.31
N PHE A 36 6.24 -6.33 5.08
CA PHE A 36 5.40 -7.38 4.54
C PHE A 36 4.27 -6.80 3.69
N SER A 37 3.63 -5.73 4.15
CA SER A 37 2.58 -5.04 3.40
C SER A 37 3.11 -4.40 2.12
N LEU A 38 4.29 -3.77 2.21
CA LEU A 38 4.94 -3.15 1.07
C LEU A 38 5.45 -4.18 0.05
N SER A 39 5.95 -5.34 0.52
CA SER A 39 6.34 -6.44 -0.38
C SER A 39 5.11 -7.01 -1.09
N LEU A 40 4.00 -7.21 -0.39
CA LEU A 40 2.74 -7.70 -0.96
C LEU A 40 2.16 -6.70 -1.97
N TRP A 41 2.26 -5.40 -1.70
CA TRP A 41 1.92 -4.34 -2.64
C TRP A 41 2.84 -4.40 -3.89
N VAL A 42 4.16 -4.34 -3.74
CA VAL A 42 5.06 -4.32 -4.91
C VAL A 42 5.01 -5.63 -5.70
N ALA A 43 5.06 -6.78 -5.03
CA ALA A 43 5.05 -8.09 -5.67
C ALA A 43 3.71 -8.38 -6.35
N GLY A 44 2.59 -8.01 -5.71
CA GLY A 44 1.29 -8.15 -6.34
C GLY A 44 1.13 -7.22 -7.54
N MET A 45 1.73 -6.01 -7.49
CA MET A 45 1.74 -5.16 -8.67
C MET A 45 2.55 -5.75 -9.83
N PHE A 46 3.70 -6.33 -9.51
CA PHE A 46 4.52 -7.01 -10.50
C PHE A 46 3.82 -8.23 -11.12
N LEU A 47 3.15 -9.04 -10.29
CA LEU A 47 2.41 -10.24 -10.73
C LEU A 47 1.25 -9.88 -11.68
N LEU A 48 0.48 -8.84 -11.37
CA LEU A 48 -0.61 -8.44 -12.25
C LEU A 48 -0.11 -7.87 -13.59
N GLY A 49 0.93 -7.01 -13.55
CA GLY A 49 1.43 -6.35 -14.75
C GLY A 49 2.14 -7.28 -15.73
N ILE A 50 2.79 -8.34 -15.25
CA ILE A 50 3.55 -9.25 -16.11
C ILE A 50 2.83 -10.60 -16.22
N LEU A 51 2.59 -11.27 -15.10
CA LEU A 51 2.11 -12.65 -15.11
C LEU A 51 0.67 -12.73 -15.66
N VAL A 52 -0.23 -11.91 -15.11
CA VAL A 52 -1.65 -11.95 -15.49
C VAL A 52 -1.86 -11.39 -16.89
N GLU A 53 -1.16 -10.32 -17.26
CA GLU A 53 -1.26 -9.77 -18.61
C GLU A 53 -0.77 -10.76 -19.68
N ILE A 54 0.38 -11.41 -19.47
CA ILE A 54 0.91 -12.43 -20.40
C ILE A 54 -0.02 -13.64 -20.48
N MET A 55 -0.47 -14.17 -19.33
CA MET A 55 -1.35 -15.33 -19.29
C MET A 55 -2.66 -15.05 -20.04
N VAL A 56 -3.28 -13.88 -19.80
CA VAL A 56 -4.53 -13.51 -20.48
C VAL A 56 -4.33 -13.28 -21.97
N ARG A 57 -3.24 -12.62 -22.39
CA ARG A 57 -2.99 -12.34 -23.81
C ARG A 57 -2.55 -13.56 -24.62
N ILE A 58 -1.89 -14.55 -24.00
CA ILE A 58 -1.42 -15.76 -24.68
C ILE A 58 -2.47 -16.87 -24.63
N THR A 59 -3.03 -17.16 -23.46
CA THR A 59 -3.94 -18.30 -23.26
C THR A 59 -5.37 -18.00 -23.72
N LEU A 60 -5.82 -16.75 -23.64
CA LEU A 60 -7.18 -16.34 -24.00
C LEU A 60 -7.20 -15.45 -25.25
N ARG A 61 -6.22 -15.64 -26.14
CA ARG A 61 -6.10 -14.88 -27.39
C ARG A 61 -7.34 -15.03 -28.27
N ASP A 62 -7.88 -16.25 -28.33
CA ASP A 62 -9.02 -16.60 -29.18
C ASP A 62 -10.36 -16.24 -28.52
N GLU A 63 -10.37 -15.98 -27.20
CA GLU A 63 -11.55 -15.58 -26.42
C GLU A 63 -11.29 -14.29 -25.61
N PRO A 64 -11.13 -13.13 -26.29
CA PRO A 64 -10.77 -11.86 -25.65
C PRO A 64 -11.81 -11.39 -24.62
N LEU A 65 -13.07 -11.80 -24.79
CA LEU A 65 -14.16 -11.54 -23.85
C LEU A 65 -13.92 -12.21 -22.50
N MET A 66 -13.52 -13.48 -22.51
CA MET A 66 -13.26 -14.23 -21.28
C MET A 66 -11.97 -13.74 -20.60
N GLY A 67 -10.96 -13.38 -21.39
CA GLY A 67 -9.75 -12.72 -20.91
C GLY A 67 -10.02 -11.41 -20.16
N SER A 68 -10.86 -10.54 -20.72
CA SER A 68 -11.28 -9.29 -20.08
C SER A 68 -12.02 -9.54 -18.76
N VAL A 69 -12.92 -10.52 -18.69
CA VAL A 69 -13.66 -10.85 -17.44
C VAL A 69 -12.72 -11.35 -16.35
N ILE A 70 -11.78 -12.24 -16.68
CA ILE A 70 -10.82 -12.78 -15.70
C ILE A 70 -9.88 -11.67 -15.22
N MET A 71 -9.34 -10.86 -16.13
CA MET A 71 -8.47 -9.74 -15.80
C MET A 71 -9.17 -8.74 -14.87
N ASN A 72 -10.42 -8.38 -15.17
CA ASN A 72 -11.20 -7.47 -14.34
C ASN A 72 -11.44 -8.04 -12.93
N LYS A 73 -11.82 -9.32 -12.82
CA LYS A 73 -12.00 -9.99 -11.52
C LYS A 73 -10.71 -10.04 -10.69
N ILE A 74 -9.59 -10.40 -11.31
CA ILE A 74 -8.30 -10.47 -10.61
C ILE A 74 -7.87 -9.08 -10.16
N MET A 75 -7.97 -8.07 -11.03
CA MET A 75 -7.70 -6.70 -10.61
C MET A 75 -8.67 -6.28 -9.47
N ASP A 76 -9.93 -6.75 -9.46
CA ASP A 76 -10.98 -6.38 -8.46
C ASP A 76 -10.57 -6.91 -7.09
N ALA A 77 -10.19 -8.18 -7.05
CA ALA A 77 -9.64 -8.82 -5.87
C ALA A 77 -8.30 -8.23 -5.41
N TYR A 78 -7.49 -7.63 -6.29
CA TYR A 78 -6.23 -7.05 -5.87
C TYR A 78 -6.34 -5.59 -5.40
N ASN A 79 -6.95 -4.73 -6.21
CA ASN A 79 -6.92 -3.29 -5.96
C ASN A 79 -7.82 -2.86 -4.78
N VAL A 80 -8.86 -3.65 -4.44
CA VAL A 80 -9.84 -3.26 -3.42
C VAL A 80 -9.57 -3.89 -2.05
N PRO A 81 -9.45 -5.22 -1.87
CA PRO A 81 -9.15 -5.76 -0.56
C PRO A 81 -7.66 -5.76 -0.25
N ILE A 82 -6.79 -6.12 -1.20
CA ILE A 82 -5.36 -6.30 -0.93
C ILE A 82 -4.65 -4.95 -0.73
N ILE A 83 -4.74 -4.03 -1.69
CA ILE A 83 -4.07 -2.71 -1.59
C ILE A 83 -4.55 -1.90 -0.38
N TYR A 84 -5.86 -1.88 -0.09
CA TYR A 84 -6.37 -1.17 1.08
C TYR A 84 -5.93 -1.80 2.40
N THR A 85 -5.82 -3.13 2.47
CA THR A 85 -5.24 -3.81 3.63
C THR A 85 -3.75 -3.43 3.80
N CYS A 86 -2.98 -3.39 2.71
CA CYS A 86 -1.59 -2.94 2.74
C CYS A 86 -1.46 -1.49 3.25
N ILE A 87 -2.31 -0.59 2.75
CA ILE A 87 -2.37 0.81 3.21
C ILE A 87 -2.68 0.87 4.71
N GLY A 88 -3.69 0.13 5.18
CA GLY A 88 -4.08 0.09 6.58
C GLY A 88 -2.96 -0.39 7.50
N LEU A 89 -2.28 -1.49 7.14
CA LEU A 89 -1.16 -2.03 7.91
C LEU A 89 0.04 -1.07 7.95
N MET A 90 0.37 -0.44 6.82
CA MET A 90 1.46 0.54 6.74
C MET A 90 1.16 1.81 7.54
N LEU A 91 -0.08 2.32 7.47
CA LEU A 91 -0.53 3.46 8.29
C LEU A 91 -0.51 3.13 9.77
N ALA A 92 -1.03 1.97 10.18
CA ALA A 92 -1.02 1.54 11.57
C ALA A 92 0.41 1.48 12.12
N ALA A 93 1.36 0.96 11.34
CA ALA A 93 2.76 0.93 11.74
C ALA A 93 3.37 2.35 11.92
N GLU A 94 3.06 3.30 11.05
CA GLU A 94 3.52 4.69 11.20
C GLU A 94 2.87 5.40 12.40
N VAL A 95 1.57 5.19 12.64
CA VAL A 95 0.86 5.74 13.80
C VAL A 95 1.45 5.21 15.11
N ILE A 96 1.77 3.92 15.18
CA ILE A 96 2.34 3.32 16.39
C ILE A 96 3.76 3.84 16.64
N LYS A 97 4.58 4.02 15.60
CA LYS A 97 5.88 4.70 15.74
C LYS A 97 5.72 6.12 16.28
N PHE A 98 4.75 6.85 15.75
CA PHE A 98 4.46 8.21 16.20
C PHE A 98 4.02 8.25 17.67
N LEU A 99 3.12 7.36 18.09
CA LEU A 99 2.67 7.24 19.48
C LEU A 99 3.81 6.83 20.43
N VAL A 100 4.62 5.86 20.03
CA VAL A 100 5.81 5.44 20.80
C VAL A 100 6.77 6.62 20.95
N LYS A 101 7.02 7.41 19.90
CA LYS A 101 7.88 8.59 19.95
C LYS A 101 7.32 9.69 20.85
N LYS A 102 6.02 9.93 20.82
CA LYS A 102 5.37 10.98 21.64
C LYS A 102 5.38 10.63 23.13
N ASN A 103 5.23 9.35 23.46
CA ASN A 103 5.06 8.90 24.85
C ASN A 103 6.33 8.28 25.47
N SER A 104 7.36 7.95 24.68
CA SER A 104 8.64 7.48 25.21
C SER A 104 9.67 8.60 25.31
N THR A 105 10.17 8.85 26.52
CA THR A 105 11.46 9.50 26.81
C THR A 105 12.65 8.59 26.46
N VAL A 106 12.48 7.71 25.46
CA VAL A 106 13.46 6.72 25.07
C VAL A 106 14.03 7.22 23.75
N GLY A 107 15.31 7.58 23.75
CA GLY A 107 16.09 7.95 22.57
C GLY A 107 16.19 6.80 21.58
N LEU A 108 15.07 6.46 20.94
CA LEU A 108 15.03 5.66 19.73
C LEU A 108 15.58 6.57 18.62
N GLU A 109 16.90 6.50 18.41
CA GLU A 109 17.52 7.11 17.25
C GLU A 109 16.91 6.45 16.01
N HIS A 110 16.17 7.27 15.25
CA HIS A 110 15.66 6.85 13.96
C HIS A 110 16.85 6.83 13.00
N VAL A 111 17.30 5.63 12.62
CA VAL A 111 18.34 5.53 11.58
C VAL A 111 17.70 5.92 10.25
N VAL A 112 17.89 7.18 9.84
CA VAL A 112 17.36 7.72 8.59
C VAL A 112 18.35 7.45 7.46
N VAL A 113 17.92 6.77 6.40
CA VAL A 113 18.78 6.54 5.23
C VAL A 113 18.78 7.75 4.29
N THR A 114 17.73 8.58 4.33
CA THR A 114 17.57 9.77 3.47
C THR A 114 17.94 11.07 4.19
N LYS A 115 18.57 12.00 3.46
CA LYS A 115 18.97 13.33 3.98
C LYS A 115 17.79 14.20 4.45
N ARG A 116 16.56 13.90 3.98
CA ARG A 116 15.33 14.61 4.35
C ARG A 116 14.42 13.68 5.16
N PRO A 117 14.02 14.07 6.38
CA PRO A 117 13.33 13.19 7.33
C PRO A 117 11.94 12.74 6.89
N TYR A 118 11.32 13.43 5.92
CA TYR A 118 9.93 13.18 5.51
C TYR A 118 9.80 12.49 4.13
N THR A 119 10.91 12.06 3.54
CA THR A 119 10.90 11.54 2.16
C THR A 119 10.03 10.29 2.05
N LYS A 120 10.06 9.40 3.06
CA LYS A 120 9.30 8.15 3.08
C LYS A 120 7.79 8.41 3.19
N GLU A 121 7.39 9.33 4.06
CA GLU A 121 5.99 9.69 4.28
C GLU A 121 5.39 10.37 3.05
N VAL A 122 6.16 11.24 2.39
CA VAL A 122 5.73 11.90 1.14
C VAL A 122 5.55 10.87 0.03
N ILE A 123 6.51 9.97 -0.18
CA ILE A 123 6.39 8.89 -1.17
C ILE A 123 5.16 8.03 -0.86
N PHE A 124 4.98 7.62 0.40
CA PHE A 124 3.86 6.79 0.81
C PHE A 124 2.51 7.51 0.63
N ALA A 125 2.41 8.79 0.98
CA ALA A 125 1.21 9.59 0.76
C ALA A 125 0.85 9.69 -0.73
N ILE A 126 1.84 9.91 -1.60
CA ILE A 126 1.63 9.93 -3.06
C ILE A 126 1.12 8.55 -3.52
N MET A 127 1.72 7.44 -3.06
CA MET A 127 1.27 6.09 -3.42
C MET A 127 -0.19 5.82 -3.02
N ILE A 128 -0.61 6.27 -1.84
CA ILE A 128 -2.00 6.16 -1.36
C ILE A 128 -2.95 6.94 -2.30
N VAL A 129 -2.63 8.18 -2.61
CA VAL A 129 -3.47 9.02 -3.49
C VAL A 129 -3.61 8.37 -4.88
N LEU A 130 -2.52 7.86 -5.45
CA LEU A 130 -2.55 7.17 -6.73
C LEU A 130 -3.37 5.87 -6.67
N ALA A 131 -3.23 5.08 -5.59
CA ALA A 131 -4.00 3.86 -5.38
C ALA A 131 -5.51 4.13 -5.28
N ILE A 132 -5.91 5.13 -4.48
CA ILE A 132 -7.32 5.54 -4.33
C ILE A 132 -7.87 6.04 -5.67
N TYR A 133 -7.11 6.86 -6.41
CA TYR A 133 -7.53 7.36 -7.72
C TYR A 133 -7.74 6.22 -8.73
N MET A 134 -6.81 5.26 -8.80
CA MET A 134 -6.96 4.09 -9.66
C MET A 134 -8.18 3.25 -9.27
N GLY A 135 -8.37 2.99 -7.97
CA GLY A 135 -9.44 2.13 -7.46
C GLY A 135 -10.83 2.76 -7.55
N SER A 136 -10.95 4.05 -7.24
CA SER A 136 -12.24 4.72 -7.04
C SER A 136 -12.74 5.48 -8.27
N PHE A 137 -11.83 5.94 -9.14
CA PHE A 137 -12.21 6.76 -10.29
C PHE A 137 -11.91 6.06 -11.62
N LEU A 138 -10.66 5.64 -11.80
CA LEU A 138 -10.22 5.14 -13.11
C LEU A 138 -10.81 3.77 -13.44
N ARG A 139 -10.95 2.90 -12.43
CA ARG A 139 -11.49 1.54 -12.57
C ARG A 139 -12.99 1.50 -12.87
N PRO A 140 -13.89 2.18 -12.12
CA PRO A 140 -15.32 2.15 -12.44
C PRO A 140 -15.61 2.68 -13.84
N GLU A 141 -14.87 3.72 -14.25
CA GLU A 141 -14.99 4.29 -15.59
C GLU A 141 -14.51 3.30 -16.67
N MET A 142 -13.39 2.61 -16.45
CA MET A 142 -12.90 1.57 -17.35
C MET A 142 -13.87 0.39 -17.47
N HIS A 143 -14.49 -0.04 -16.37
CA HIS A 143 -15.54 -1.09 -16.38
C HIS A 143 -16.75 -0.67 -17.21
N ARG A 144 -17.18 0.59 -17.10
CA ARG A 144 -18.30 1.13 -17.90
C ARG A 144 -17.97 1.11 -19.39
N VAL A 145 -16.79 1.60 -19.76
CA VAL A 145 -16.36 1.63 -21.17
C VAL A 145 -16.15 0.21 -21.72
N ASP A 146 -15.62 -0.71 -20.91
CA ASP A 146 -15.47 -2.12 -21.29
C ASP A 146 -16.83 -2.79 -21.53
N GLN A 147 -17.83 -2.55 -20.68
CA GLN A 147 -19.19 -3.06 -20.89
C GLN A 147 -19.83 -2.52 -22.17
N LEU A 148 -19.67 -1.22 -22.44
CA LEU A 148 -20.20 -0.61 -23.66
C LEU A 148 -19.47 -1.11 -24.92
N LYS A 149 -18.15 -1.35 -24.83
CA LYS A 149 -17.37 -1.98 -25.90
C LYS A 149 -17.83 -3.41 -26.17
N LYS A 150 -18.18 -4.17 -25.13
CA LYS A 150 -18.74 -5.53 -25.25
C LYS A 150 -20.12 -5.51 -25.91
N ALA A 151 -20.94 -4.50 -25.63
CA ALA A 151 -22.26 -4.34 -26.25
C ALA A 151 -22.17 -3.89 -27.72
N ASN A 152 -21.20 -3.04 -28.07
CA ASN A 152 -21.03 -2.48 -29.43
C ASN A 152 -19.57 -2.65 -29.93
N PRO A 153 -19.17 -3.87 -30.33
CA PRO A 153 -17.78 -4.18 -30.69
C PRO A 153 -17.30 -3.52 -31.98
N GLN A 154 -18.20 -2.99 -32.82
CA GLN A 154 -17.85 -2.31 -34.07
C GLN A 154 -17.57 -0.81 -33.90
N ASP A 155 -17.79 -0.24 -32.72
CA ASP A 155 -17.58 1.20 -32.50
C ASP A 155 -16.12 1.51 -32.15
N ILE A 156 -15.39 2.00 -33.15
CA ILE A 156 -13.99 2.41 -33.06
C ILE A 156 -13.78 3.51 -31.98
N LYS A 157 -14.78 4.37 -31.73
CA LYS A 157 -14.64 5.45 -30.73
C LYS A 157 -14.55 4.89 -29.31
N LEU A 158 -15.30 3.82 -29.02
CA LEU A 158 -15.24 3.14 -27.73
C LEU A 158 -13.92 2.40 -27.52
N GLN A 159 -13.37 1.81 -28.59
CA GLN A 159 -12.04 1.21 -28.52
C GLN A 159 -10.96 2.25 -28.18
N ILE A 160 -10.96 3.40 -28.85
CA ILE A 160 -10.01 4.50 -28.58
C ILE A 160 -10.17 5.06 -27.17
N GLN A 161 -11.39 5.12 -26.63
CA GLN A 161 -11.62 5.55 -25.25
C GLN A 161 -11.08 4.52 -24.25
N PHE A 162 -11.37 3.23 -24.46
CA PHE A 162 -10.85 2.16 -23.63
C PHE A 162 -9.32 2.15 -23.61
N ASP A 163 -8.67 2.26 -24.77
CA ASP A 163 -7.22 2.24 -24.89
C ASP A 163 -6.57 3.44 -24.17
N ARG A 164 -7.22 4.62 -24.21
CA ARG A 164 -6.77 5.79 -23.42
C ARG A 164 -6.89 5.56 -21.92
N PHE A 165 -7.99 4.97 -21.45
CA PHE A 165 -8.14 4.66 -20.03
C PHE A 165 -7.16 3.59 -19.56
N HIS A 166 -6.99 2.54 -20.36
CA HIS A 166 -6.04 1.47 -20.09
C HIS A 166 -4.60 2.01 -20.04
N SER A 167 -4.20 2.84 -21.02
CA SER A 167 -2.88 3.47 -21.02
C SER A 167 -2.64 4.36 -19.79
N LYS A 168 -3.63 5.19 -19.40
CA LYS A 168 -3.55 6.00 -18.18
C LYS A 168 -3.42 5.13 -16.93
N PHE A 169 -4.18 4.03 -16.86
CA PHE A 169 -4.13 3.09 -15.74
C PHE A 169 -2.74 2.47 -15.63
N THR A 170 -2.20 1.93 -16.72
CA THR A 170 -0.86 1.35 -16.77
C THR A 170 0.22 2.36 -16.39
N TRP A 171 0.12 3.62 -16.84
CA TRP A 171 1.08 4.65 -16.46
C TRP A 171 1.09 4.96 -14.96
N ILE A 172 -0.09 5.18 -14.37
CA ILE A 172 -0.20 5.46 -12.93
C ILE A 172 0.29 4.25 -12.12
N TYR A 173 -0.04 3.05 -12.60
CA TYR A 173 0.40 1.80 -12.01
C TYR A 173 1.92 1.66 -12.01
N THR A 174 2.58 1.89 -13.15
CA THR A 174 4.04 1.86 -13.26
C THR A 174 4.71 2.87 -12.34
N VAL A 175 4.19 4.11 -12.28
CA VAL A 175 4.69 5.14 -11.35
C VAL A 175 4.55 4.66 -9.91
N ASN A 176 3.40 4.12 -9.52
CA ASN A 176 3.16 3.61 -8.18
C ASN A 176 4.10 2.44 -7.83
N MET A 177 4.41 1.57 -8.80
CA MET A 177 5.38 0.49 -8.63
C MET A 177 6.80 1.01 -8.41
N ILE A 178 7.25 2.00 -9.17
CA ILE A 178 8.57 2.62 -8.98
C ILE A 178 8.68 3.28 -7.60
N LEU A 179 7.63 3.99 -7.18
CA LEU A 179 7.55 4.59 -5.84
C LEU A 179 7.58 3.52 -4.75
N GLY A 180 6.83 2.42 -4.93
CA GLY A 180 6.82 1.29 -4.01
C GLY A 180 8.18 0.60 -3.88
N LEU A 181 8.88 0.37 -4.99
CA LEU A 181 10.26 -0.16 -4.99
C LEU A 181 11.25 0.79 -4.31
N SER A 182 11.12 2.10 -4.56
CA SER A 182 11.94 3.12 -3.92
C SER A 182 11.74 3.13 -2.41
N LEU A 183 10.48 3.07 -1.96
CA LEU A 183 10.11 3.01 -0.55
C LEU A 183 10.60 1.70 0.08
N PHE A 184 10.51 0.58 -0.65
CA PHE A 184 10.99 -0.72 -0.19
C PHE A 184 12.50 -0.74 0.00
N TYR A 185 13.25 -0.14 -0.94
CA TYR A 185 14.70 0.02 -0.82
C TYR A 185 15.10 0.88 0.39
N ILE A 186 14.45 2.04 0.56
CA ILE A 186 14.74 2.95 1.68
C ILE A 186 14.46 2.23 3.00
N HIS A 187 13.26 1.67 3.15
CA HIS A 187 12.82 1.05 4.40
C HIS A 187 13.63 -0.23 4.72
N GLY A 188 13.97 -1.02 3.70
CA GLY A 188 14.83 -2.19 3.85
C GLY A 188 16.22 -1.83 4.36
N LYS A 189 16.83 -0.75 3.84
CA LYS A 189 18.14 -0.29 4.34
C LYS A 189 18.09 0.25 5.76
N GLU A 190 17.00 0.92 6.15
CA GLU A 190 16.81 1.41 7.52
C GLU A 190 16.78 0.23 8.49
N MET A 191 16.05 -0.85 8.16
CA MET A 191 15.98 -2.05 9.00
C MET A 191 17.29 -2.79 9.18
N VAL A 192 18.11 -2.87 8.14
CA VAL A 192 19.43 -3.53 8.24
C VAL A 192 20.33 -2.76 9.19
N ARG A 193 20.30 -1.43 9.17
CA ARG A 193 21.11 -0.59 10.06
C ARG A 193 20.63 -0.63 11.52
N PHE A 194 19.31 -0.71 11.75
CA PHE A 194 18.75 -0.92 13.10
C PHE A 194 19.23 -2.22 13.77
N ARG A 195 19.77 -3.18 13.01
CA ARG A 195 20.34 -4.43 13.54
C ARG A 195 21.82 -4.31 13.92
N GLU A 196 22.51 -3.28 13.42
CA GLU A 196 23.95 -3.06 13.62
C GLU A 196 24.27 -2.17 14.83
N ASP A 197 23.27 -1.52 15.44
CA ASP A 197 23.45 -0.79 16.70
C ASP A 197 23.56 -1.79 17.88
N PRO A 198 24.72 -1.88 18.58
CA PRO A 198 24.95 -2.79 19.69
C PRO A 198 24.13 -2.47 20.95
#